data_AF-T1CF06-F1
#
_entry.id   AF-T1CF06-F1
#
_cell.length_a   1.000
_cell.length_b   1.000
_cell.length_c   1.000
_cell.angle_alpha   90.00
_cell.angle_beta   90.00
_cell.angle_gamma   90.00
#
_symmetry.space_group_name_H-M   'P 1'
#
loop_
_entity.id
_entity.type
_entity.pdbx_description
1 polymer ?
#
loop_
_entity_poly.entity_id
_entity_poly.type
_entity_poly.pdbx_seq_one_letter_code
_entity_poly.pdbx_strand_id
1 'polypeptide(L)'
;TPLRVGLSGLQGSGKSTLAVALLRAARQHGVPAARVSLDDVYLGRGARQHMARTLHPLWLTRGAPGTHDLHLLRATLRALQQASAAQPARLPRFDKGRDTRQPPSRWPHVIAPPALIVLEGWCLGLRPQHPAR
;
A
#
# COMPACT_ATOMS: atom_id res chain seq x y z
N THR A 1 -15.75 -0.33 -13.12
CA THR A 1 -14.33 -0.25 -12.72
C THR A 1 -14.16 0.82 -11.68
N PRO A 2 -13.51 0.56 -10.53
CA PRO A 2 -13.34 1.59 -9.49
C PRO A 2 -12.51 2.78 -9.95
N LEU A 3 -12.87 3.97 -9.47
CA LEU A 3 -12.00 5.15 -9.52
C LEU A 3 -10.79 4.90 -8.63
N ARG A 4 -9.58 5.21 -9.12
CA ARG A 4 -8.32 5.06 -8.37
C ARG A 4 -7.68 6.42 -8.17
N VAL A 5 -7.45 6.78 -6.91
CA VAL A 5 -6.83 8.05 -6.52
C VAL A 5 -5.51 7.77 -5.82
N GLY A 6 -4.42 8.36 -6.32
CA GLY A 6 -3.11 8.32 -5.68
C GLY A 6 -2.88 9.56 -4.81
N LEU A 7 -2.49 9.37 -3.55
CA LEU A 7 -2.10 10.46 -2.65
C LEU A 7 -0.61 10.39 -2.35
N SER A 8 0.14 11.32 -2.93
CA SER A 8 1.59 11.44 -2.76
C SER A 8 1.96 12.63 -1.88
N GLY A 9 3.10 12.56 -1.19
CA GLY A 9 3.53 13.61 -0.26
C GLY A 9 4.52 13.14 0.80
N LEU A 10 5.34 14.06 1.30
CA LEU A 10 6.40 13.76 2.26
C LEU A 10 5.89 13.13 3.56
N GLN A 11 6.71 12.34 4.24
CA GLN A 11 6.35 11.81 5.56
C GLN A 11 5.99 12.97 6.51
N GLY A 12 4.93 12.80 7.30
CA GLY A 12 4.41 13.87 8.16
C GLY A 12 3.44 14.85 7.48
N SER A 13 3.32 14.86 6.14
CA SER A 13 2.46 15.81 5.42
C SER A 13 0.94 15.58 5.54
N GLY A 14 0.48 14.63 6.37
CA GLY A 14 -0.95 14.36 6.58
C GLY A 14 -1.64 13.46 5.54
N LYS A 15 -0.93 12.81 4.59
CA LYS A 15 -1.54 11.90 3.58
C LYS A 15 -2.49 10.86 4.15
N SER A 16 -2.08 10.16 5.21
CA SER A 16 -2.89 9.09 5.80
C SER A 16 -4.13 9.66 6.48
N THR A 17 -4.01 10.86 7.06
CA THR A 17 -5.15 11.63 7.61
C THR A 17 -6.12 12.02 6.49
N LEU A 18 -5.62 12.57 5.38
CA LEU A 18 -6.44 12.92 4.22
C LEU A 18 -7.11 11.68 3.61
N ALA A 19 -6.40 10.56 3.50
CA ALA A 19 -6.96 9.31 2.99
C ALA A 19 -8.12 8.82 3.86
N VAL A 20 -7.99 8.89 5.19
CA VAL A 20 -9.08 8.55 6.12
C VAL A 20 -10.25 9.53 5.98
N ALA A 21 -9.98 10.83 5.84
CA ALA A 21 -11.02 11.84 5.61
C ALA A 21 -11.80 11.58 4.31
N LEU A 22 -11.12 11.22 3.22
CA LEU A 22 -11.75 10.84 1.95
C LEU A 22 -12.63 9.59 2.10
N LEU A 23 -12.17 8.57 2.83
CA LEU A 23 -12.97 7.37 3.10
C LEU A 23 -14.23 7.70 3.91
N ARG A 24 -14.13 8.61 4.89
CA ARG A 24 -15.29 9.08 5.68
C ARG A 24 -16.28 9.83 4.81
N ALA A 25 -15.81 10.77 3.99
CA ALA A 25 -16.64 11.52 3.05
C ALA A 25 -17.33 10.58 2.05
N ALA A 26 -16.59 9.66 1.43
CA ALA A 26 -17.15 8.65 0.52
C ALA A 26 -18.28 7.86 1.19
N ARG A 27 -18.08 7.40 2.43
CA ARG A 27 -19.10 6.70 3.20
C ARG A 27 -20.35 7.56 3.45
N GLN A 28 -20.20 8.85 3.77
CA GLN A 28 -21.33 9.78 3.96
C GLN A 28 -22.17 9.93 2.69
N HIS A 29 -21.56 9.80 1.52
CA HIS A 29 -22.24 9.82 0.22
C HIS A 29 -22.64 8.42 -0.30
N GLY A 30 -22.56 7.37 0.54
CA GLY A 30 -22.90 6.01 0.12
C GLY A 30 -21.95 5.40 -0.93
N VAL A 31 -20.76 5.96 -1.10
CA VAL A 31 -19.73 5.48 -2.04
C VAL A 31 -18.81 4.49 -1.31
N PRO A 32 -18.85 3.18 -1.65
CA PRO A 32 -17.94 2.21 -1.06
C PRO A 32 -16.49 2.52 -1.43
N ALA A 33 -15.63 2.69 -0.44
CA ALA A 33 -14.24 3.07 -0.64
C ALA A 33 -13.28 2.16 0.13
N ALA A 34 -12.13 1.86 -0.47
CA ALA A 34 -11.04 1.15 0.18
C ALA A 34 -9.76 2.00 0.16
N ARG A 35 -8.97 1.90 1.22
CA ARG A 35 -7.64 2.51 1.30
C ARG A 35 -6.56 1.44 1.27
N VAL A 36 -5.52 1.67 0.48
CA VAL A 36 -4.30 0.88 0.46
C VAL A 36 -3.13 1.81 0.78
N SER A 37 -2.30 1.44 1.76
CA SER A 37 -1.06 2.15 2.05
C SER A 37 0.09 1.47 1.31
N LEU A 38 1.01 2.26 0.75
CA LEU A 38 2.26 1.73 0.23
C LEU A 38 3.10 1.11 1.38
N ASP A 39 3.05 1.69 2.58
CA ASP A 39 3.78 1.18 3.74
C ASP A 39 3.26 -0.20 4.20
N ASP A 40 1.99 -0.53 3.92
CA ASP A 40 1.39 -1.81 4.32
C ASP A 40 1.97 -3.01 3.54
N VAL A 41 2.68 -2.74 2.45
CA VAL A 41 3.31 -3.75 1.58
C VAL A 41 4.83 -3.70 1.65
N TYR A 42 5.45 -3.15 2.70
CA TYR A 42 6.89 -3.29 2.89
C TYR A 42 7.35 -4.75 2.81
N LEU A 43 8.54 -4.95 2.25
CA LEU A 43 9.25 -6.23 2.32
C LEU A 43 9.58 -6.57 3.77
N GLY A 44 9.47 -7.87 4.09
CA GLY A 44 9.90 -8.39 5.38
C GLY A 44 11.40 -8.15 5.61
N ARG A 45 11.80 -8.10 6.88
CA ARG A 45 13.20 -7.83 7.28
C ARG A 45 14.20 -8.77 6.62
N GLY A 46 13.89 -10.06 6.49
CA GLY A 46 14.77 -11.03 5.83
C GLY A 46 15.05 -10.72 4.36
N ALA A 47 14.02 -10.33 3.59
CA ALA A 47 14.19 -9.92 2.19
C ALA A 47 15.05 -8.65 2.08
N ARG A 48 14.81 -7.66 2.95
CA ARG A 48 15.63 -6.45 3.03
C ARG A 48 17.07 -6.74 3.41
N GLN A 49 17.32 -7.65 4.35
CA GLN A 49 18.67 -8.10 4.71
C GLN A 49 19.40 -8.77 3.55
N HIS A 50 18.69 -9.58 2.76
CA HIS A 50 19.26 -10.17 1.55
C HIS A 50 19.66 -9.08 0.54
N MET A 51 18.74 -8.15 0.23
CA MET A 51 19.03 -7.02 -0.67
C MET A 51 20.16 -6.12 -0.14
N ALA A 52 20.26 -5.95 1.18
CA ALA A 52 21.33 -5.17 1.78
C ALA A 52 22.71 -5.79 1.53
N ARG A 53 22.79 -7.12 1.54
CA ARG A 53 24.02 -7.87 1.25
C ARG A 53 24.34 -7.95 -0.24
N THR A 54 23.32 -8.08 -1.10
CA THR A 54 23.52 -8.37 -2.53
C THR A 54 23.49 -7.15 -3.43
N LEU A 55 22.88 -6.04 -2.98
CA LEU A 55 22.70 -4.84 -3.80
C LEU A 55 23.35 -3.61 -3.16
N HIS A 56 22.91 -3.22 -1.96
CA HIS A 56 23.41 -2.02 -1.28
C HIS A 56 22.92 -1.94 0.18
N PRO A 57 23.76 -1.53 1.16
CA PRO A 57 23.38 -1.48 2.58
C PRO A 57 22.10 -0.70 2.91
N LEU A 58 21.77 0.33 2.11
CA LEU A 58 20.55 1.15 2.29
C LEU A 58 19.25 0.35 2.20
N TRP A 59 19.25 -0.83 1.57
CA TRP A 59 18.05 -1.68 1.46
C TRP A 59 17.63 -2.33 2.79
N LEU A 60 18.49 -2.30 3.81
CA LEU A 60 18.14 -2.83 5.13
C LEU A 60 16.98 -2.05 5.76
N THR A 61 16.96 -0.74 5.58
CA THR A 61 15.97 0.16 6.18
C THR A 61 14.76 0.29 5.26
N ARG A 62 13.55 0.07 5.81
CA ARG A 62 12.30 0.32 5.09
C ARG A 62 12.16 1.82 4.76
N GLY A 63 11.62 2.14 3.58
CA GLY A 63 11.25 3.51 3.21
C GLY A 63 11.51 3.83 1.75
N ALA A 64 12.74 3.63 1.29
CA ALA A 64 13.14 3.95 -0.07
C ALA A 64 12.34 3.15 -1.12
N PRO A 65 12.12 3.70 -2.33
CA PRO A 65 11.51 2.94 -3.43
C PRO A 65 12.36 1.70 -3.72
N GLY A 66 11.73 0.53 -3.80
CA GLY A 66 12.42 -0.78 -3.86
C GLY A 66 12.31 -1.60 -2.56
N THR A 67 11.99 -0.98 -1.43
CA THR A 67 11.74 -1.71 -0.16
C THR A 67 10.32 -2.27 -0.01
N HIS A 68 9.51 -2.20 -1.07
CA HIS A 68 8.10 -2.58 -1.08
C HIS A 68 7.85 -3.79 -1.98
N ASP A 69 6.95 -4.68 -1.57
CA ASP A 69 6.47 -5.81 -2.34
C ASP A 69 5.41 -5.34 -3.36
N LEU A 70 5.90 -4.89 -4.53
CA LEU A 70 5.02 -4.41 -5.60
C LEU A 70 4.16 -5.52 -6.21
N HIS A 71 4.57 -6.79 -6.09
CA HIS A 71 3.74 -7.91 -6.50
C HIS A 71 2.51 -8.03 -5.59
N LEU A 72 2.72 -7.97 -4.27
CA LEU A 72 1.64 -7.94 -3.27
C LEU A 72 0.72 -6.72 -3.46
N LEU A 73 1.28 -5.54 -3.72
CA LEU A 73 0.48 -4.33 -4.01
C LEU A 73 -0.44 -4.54 -5.22
N ARG A 74 0.12 -5.01 -6.35
CA ARG A 74 -0.64 -5.27 -7.58
C ARG A 74 -1.70 -6.36 -7.37
N ALA A 75 -1.36 -7.42 -6.64
CA ALA A 75 -2.30 -8.48 -6.29
C ALA A 75 -3.45 -7.95 -5.41
N THR A 76 -3.16 -7.11 -4.43
CA THR A 76 -4.15 -6.47 -3.56
C THR A 76 -5.10 -5.59 -4.36
N LEU A 77 -4.58 -4.75 -5.27
CA LEU A 77 -5.38 -3.88 -6.11
C LEU A 77 -6.29 -4.68 -7.07
N ARG A 78 -5.81 -5.80 -7.62
CA ARG A 78 -6.64 -6.69 -8.45
C ARG A 78 -7.71 -7.40 -7.62
N ALA A 79 -7.34 -7.93 -6.45
CA ALA A 79 -8.28 -8.60 -5.55
C ALA A 79 -9.41 -7.65 -5.14
N LEU A 80 -9.10 -6.38 -4.84
CA LEU A 80 -10.12 -5.37 -4.56
C LEU A 80 -11.14 -5.19 -5.68
N GLN A 81 -10.72 -5.28 -6.95
CA GLN A 81 -11.63 -5.15 -8.09
C GLN A 81 -12.55 -6.35 -8.27
N GLN A 82 -12.15 -7.51 -7.77
CA GLN A 82 -12.84 -8.79 -7.91
C GLN A 82 -13.49 -9.25 -6.59
N ALA A 83 -13.41 -8.42 -5.56
CA ALA A 83 -13.84 -8.76 -4.21
C ALA A 83 -15.31 -9.19 -4.18
N SER A 84 -15.60 -10.29 -3.51
CA SER A 84 -16.97 -10.76 -3.29
C SER A 84 -17.09 -11.40 -1.90
N ALA A 85 -18.31 -11.70 -1.47
CA ALA A 85 -18.52 -12.40 -0.21
C ALA A 85 -17.87 -13.81 -0.21
N ALA A 86 -17.89 -14.49 -1.36
CA ALA A 86 -17.25 -15.80 -1.54
C ALA A 86 -15.72 -15.70 -1.68
N GLN A 87 -15.21 -14.58 -2.21
CA GLN A 87 -13.78 -14.32 -2.39
C GLN A 87 -13.41 -12.91 -1.89
N PRO A 88 -13.29 -12.69 -0.57
CA PRO A 88 -12.95 -11.38 -0.03
C PRO A 88 -11.53 -10.97 -0.40
N ALA A 89 -11.35 -9.70 -0.76
CA ALA A 89 -10.02 -9.12 -0.89
C ALA A 89 -9.42 -8.88 0.50
N ARG A 90 -8.16 -9.26 0.68
CA ARG A 90 -7.42 -9.04 1.92
C ARG A 90 -6.49 -7.84 1.76
N LEU A 91 -6.49 -6.94 2.73
CA LEU A 91 -5.64 -5.75 2.74
C LEU A 91 -4.40 -5.97 3.61
N PRO A 92 -3.19 -6.05 3.02
CA PRO A 92 -1.96 -6.22 3.78
C PRO A 92 -1.82 -5.21 4.91
N ARG A 93 -1.13 -5.61 5.98
CA ARG A 93 -0.74 -4.72 7.07
C ARG A 93 0.71 -4.95 7.45
N PHE A 94 1.43 -3.87 7.66
CA PHE A 94 2.79 -3.92 8.16
C PHE A 94 2.85 -3.41 9.61
N ASP A 95 3.44 -4.21 10.50
CA ASP A 95 3.74 -3.80 11.86
C ASP A 95 5.11 -3.09 11.87
N LYS A 96 5.09 -1.76 11.93
CA LYS A 96 6.30 -0.93 11.96
C LYS A 96 7.12 -1.13 13.24
N GLY A 97 6.49 -1.49 14.36
CA GLY A 97 7.17 -1.73 15.64
C GLY A 97 7.92 -3.06 15.65
N ARG A 98 7.35 -4.10 15.03
CA ARG A 98 8.00 -5.40 14.86
C ARG A 98 8.82 -5.53 13.58
N ASP A 99 8.80 -4.49 12.74
CA ASP A 99 9.48 -4.44 11.44
C ASP A 99 9.14 -5.63 10.52
N THR A 100 7.88 -6.05 10.54
CA THR A 100 7.41 -7.22 9.78
C THR A 100 5.96 -7.08 9.34
N ARG A 101 5.57 -7.84 8.31
CA ARG A 101 4.17 -7.93 7.89
C ARG A 101 3.35 -8.67 8.95
N GLN A 102 2.14 -8.19 9.20
CA GLN A 102 1.17 -8.96 9.97
C GLN A 102 0.80 -10.23 9.21
N PRO A 103 0.46 -11.34 9.90
CA PRO A 103 0.01 -12.55 9.23
C PRO A 103 -1.29 -12.29 8.44
N PRO A 104 -1.51 -12.97 7.29
CA PRO A 104 -2.70 -12.77 6.46
C PRO A 104 -4.05 -12.98 7.16
N SER A 105 -4.07 -13.73 8.28
CA SER A 105 -5.25 -13.92 9.13
C SER A 105 -5.69 -12.65 9.87
N ARG A 106 -4.81 -11.65 10.01
CA ARG A 106 -5.09 -10.36 10.67
C ARG A 106 -5.34 -9.21 9.68
N TRP A 107 -5.31 -9.50 8.39
CA TRP A 107 -5.55 -8.49 7.36
C TRP A 107 -7.04 -8.17 7.27
N PRO A 108 -7.44 -6.88 7.20
CA PRO A 108 -8.82 -6.51 6.97
C PRO A 108 -9.35 -7.08 5.65
N HIS A 109 -10.64 -7.39 5.63
CA HIS A 109 -11.32 -7.94 4.46
C HIS A 109 -12.24 -6.91 3.81
N VAL A 110 -12.35 -6.99 2.48
CA VAL A 110 -13.32 -6.26 1.66
C VAL A 110 -14.11 -7.30 0.87
N ILE A 111 -15.43 -7.33 1.07
CA ILE A 111 -16.32 -8.38 0.57
C ILE A 111 -17.14 -7.97 -0.66
N ALA A 112 -16.91 -6.77 -1.18
CA ALA A 112 -17.53 -6.27 -2.40
C ALA A 112 -16.56 -5.29 -3.08
N PRO A 113 -16.55 -5.16 -4.41
CA PRO A 113 -15.64 -4.25 -5.08
C PRO A 113 -15.95 -2.82 -4.67
N PRO A 114 -14.98 -2.03 -4.17
CA PRO A 114 -15.24 -0.63 -3.87
C PRO A 114 -15.47 0.15 -5.16
N ALA A 115 -16.17 1.29 -5.06
CA ALA A 115 -16.28 2.26 -6.15
C ALA A 115 -15.05 3.19 -6.19
N LEU A 116 -14.40 3.43 -5.04
CA LEU A 116 -13.19 4.24 -4.90
C LEU A 116 -12.05 3.45 -4.25
N ILE A 117 -10.86 3.49 -4.83
CA ILE A 117 -9.62 3.00 -4.21
C ILE A 117 -8.69 4.18 -4.00
N VAL A 118 -8.34 4.45 -2.75
CA VAL A 118 -7.33 5.45 -2.37
C VAL A 118 -6.01 4.72 -2.08
N LEU A 119 -5.01 4.93 -2.94
CA LEU A 119 -3.65 4.46 -2.71
C LEU A 119 -2.81 5.64 -2.19
N GLU A 120 -2.21 5.50 -1.01
CA GLU A 120 -1.39 6.56 -0.41
C GLU A 120 0.03 6.10 -0.10
N GLY A 121 1.00 6.99 -0.27
CA GLY A 121 2.43 6.70 -0.07
C GLY A 121 3.31 7.87 -0.49
N TRP A 122 4.52 7.97 0.05
CA TRP A 122 5.33 9.17 -0.14
C TRP A 122 5.93 9.32 -1.54
N CYS A 123 6.16 8.22 -2.24
CA CYS A 123 6.81 8.17 -3.55
C CYS A 123 5.86 7.77 -4.69
N LEU A 124 4.55 7.90 -4.50
CA LEU A 124 3.58 7.55 -5.55
C LEU A 124 3.69 8.54 -6.72
N GLY A 125 3.73 8.00 -7.94
CA GLY A 125 3.82 8.79 -9.18
C GLY A 125 5.21 9.36 -9.48
N LEU A 126 6.21 9.13 -8.61
CA LEU A 126 7.59 9.52 -8.90
C LEU A 126 8.13 8.70 -10.08
N ARG A 127 8.89 9.37 -10.95
CA ARG A 127 9.58 8.75 -12.07
C ARG A 127 11.06 8.57 -11.72
N PRO A 128 11.72 7.48 -12.17
CA PRO A 128 13.16 7.35 -12.02
C PRO A 128 13.85 8.51 -12.74
N GLN A 129 14.99 8.93 -12.21
CA GLN A 129 15.86 9.86 -12.93
C GLN A 129 16.36 9.18 -14.21
N HIS A 130 16.36 9.90 -15.33
CA HIS A 130 17.07 9.44 -16.51
C HIS A 130 18.58 9.33 -16.20
N PRO A 131 19.30 8.36 -16.79
CA PRO A 131 20.76 8.33 -16.66
C PRO A 131 21.31 9.71 -17.02
N ALA A 132 22.23 10.23 -16.19
CA ALA A 132 23.01 11.40 -16.58
C ALA A 132 23.66 11.09 -17.94
N ARG A 133 23.53 12.01 -18.89
CA ARG A 133 24.28 11.94 -20.15
C ARG A 133 25.76 12.04 -19.88
#